data_AF-A0A0C1JG59-F1
#
_entry.id   AF-A0A0C1JG59-F1
#
_cell.length_a   1.000
_cell.length_b   1.000
_cell.length_c   1.000
_cell.angle_alpha   90.00
_cell.angle_beta   90.00
_cell.angle_gamma   90.00
#
_symmetry.space_group_name_H-M   'P 1'
#
loop_
_entity.id
_entity.type
_entity.pdbx_description
1 polymer ?
#
loop_
_entity_poly.entity_id
_entity_poly.type
_entity_poly.pdbx_seq_one_letter_code
_entity_poly.pdbx_strand_id
1 'polypeptide(L)' 'MRIRRVVLLMAVGAALAGCGADGEPIQPTMSANVGVGTSGTYGGVGVGLRRGGLGVYLGL' A
#
# COMPACT_ATOMS: atom_id res chain seq x y z
N MET A 1 19.90 23.45 30.09
CA MET A 1 18.59 22.79 29.86
C MET A 1 18.13 22.73 28.41
N ARG A 2 18.57 23.62 27.50
CA ARG A 2 18.20 23.56 26.06
C ARG A 2 18.61 22.26 25.36
N ILE A 3 19.83 21.77 25.60
CA ILE A 3 20.36 20.59 24.91
C ILE A 3 19.57 19.30 25.23
N ARG A 4 19.12 19.15 26.48
CA ARG A 4 18.28 18.01 26.90
C ARG A 4 16.92 17.98 26.19
N ARG A 5 16.34 19.15 25.92
CA ARG A 5 15.06 19.27 25.19
C ARG A 5 15.20 18.89 23.72
N VAL A 6 16.32 19.28 23.09
CA VAL A 6 16.61 18.93 21.69
C VAL A 6 16.78 17.42 21.52
N VAL A 7 17.51 16.77 22.45
CA VAL A 7 17.69 15.32 22.44
C VAL A 7 16.36 14.57 22.60
N LEU A 8 15.48 15.03 23.51
CA LEU A 8 14.15 14.44 23.69
C LEU A 8 13.27 14.58 22.44
N LEU A 9 13.28 15.74 21.79
CA LEU A 9 12.50 15.95 20.56
C LEU A 9 12.96 15.04 19.41
N MET A 10 14.28 14.87 19.25
CA MET A 10 14.83 13.93 18.26
C MET A 10 14.46 12.48 18.56
N ALA A 11 14.52 12.06 19.82
CA ALA A 11 14.17 10.70 20.22
C ALA A 11 12.68 10.37 19.96
N VAL A 12 11.79 11.32 20.25
CA VAL A 12 10.35 11.18 19.98
C VAL A 12 10.07 11.14 18.47
N GLY A 13 10.75 11.97 17.68
CA GLY A 13 10.63 11.96 16.22
C GLY A 13 11.06 10.63 15.60
N ALA A 14 12.17 10.06 16.07
CA ALA A 14 12.66 8.76 15.61
C ALA A 14 11.72 7.60 16.00
N ALA A 15 11.13 7.63 17.19
CA ALA A 15 10.17 6.63 17.64
C ALA A 15 8.86 6.66 16.83
N LEU A 16 8.37 7.86 16.49
CA LEU A 16 7.19 8.02 15.62
C LEU A 16 7.46 7.58 14.18
N ALA A 17 8.66 7.85 13.66
CA ALA A 17 9.06 7.37 12.35
C ALA A 17 9.12 5.83 12.32
N GLY A 18 9.68 5.17 13.34
CA GLY A 18 9.67 3.70 13.41
C GLY A 18 8.27 3.08 13.58
N CYS A 19 7.34 3.79 14.20
CA CYS A 19 5.97 3.30 14.40
C CYS A 19 5.04 3.50 13.19
N GLY A 20 5.51 4.10 12.08
CA GLY A 20 4.67 4.36 10.90
C GLY A 20 5.39 4.50 9.55
N ALA A 21 6.72 4.53 9.50
CA ALA A 21 7.50 4.52 8.26
C ALA A 21 7.68 3.10 7.71
N ASP A 22 7.74 2.10 8.58
CA ASP A 22 7.59 0.68 8.23
C ASP A 22 6.09 0.36 8.07
N GLY A 23 5.39 1.15 7.25
CA GLY A 23 3.93 1.08 7.09
C GLY A 23 3.46 -0.34 6.74
N GLU A 24 2.23 -0.67 7.17
CA GLU A 24 1.65 -2.01 6.99
C GLU A 24 1.92 -2.58 5.59
N PRO A 25 2.24 -3.88 5.49
CA PRO A 25 2.49 -4.53 4.21
C PRO A 25 1.31 -4.27 3.28
N ILE A 26 1.54 -3.45 2.27
CA ILE A 26 0.58 -3.20 1.20
C ILE A 26 0.34 -4.54 0.51
N GLN A 27 -0.91 -4.99 0.46
CA GLN A 27 -1.26 -6.23 -0.22
C GLN A 27 -1.57 -5.89 -1.68
N PRO A 28 -0.65 -6.18 -2.62
CA PRO A 28 -0.98 -6.12 -4.03
C PRO A 28 -1.99 -7.23 -4.35
N THR A 29 -3.09 -6.85 -4.99
CA THR A 29 -4.08 -7.79 -5.53
C THR A 29 -3.95 -7.81 -7.04
N MET A 30 -3.78 -8.98 -7.63
CA MET A 30 -3.75 -9.14 -9.09
C MET A 30 -4.94 -9.98 -9.52
N SER A 31 -5.67 -9.52 -10.52
CA SER A 31 -6.82 -10.22 -11.10
C SER A 31 -6.59 -10.38 -12.59
N ALA A 32 -6.61 -11.62 -13.05
CA ALA A 32 -6.55 -11.96 -14.47
C ALA A 32 -7.77 -12.83 -14.79
N ASN A 33 -8.53 -12.43 -15.80
CA ASN A 33 -9.77 -13.09 -16.21
C ASN A 33 -9.66 -13.44 -17.68
N VAL A 34 -10.05 -14.66 -18.04
CA VAL A 34 -10.16 -15.10 -19.43
C VAL A 34 -11.57 -15.62 -19.65
N GLY A 35 -12.33 -14.90 -20.48
CA GLY A 35 -13.67 -15.29 -20.91
C GLY A 35 -13.60 -15.97 -22.28
N VAL A 36 -14.26 -17.11 -22.41
CA VAL A 36 -14.45 -17.82 -23.69
C VAL A 36 -15.94 -17.81 -24.00
N GLY A 37 -16.31 -17.18 -25.10
CA GLY A 37 -17.69 -17.09 -25.57
C GLY A 37 -17.83 -17.52 -27.02
N THR A 38 -19.08 -17.60 -27.48
CA THR A 38 -19.43 -18.04 -28.85
C THR A 38 -18.83 -17.14 -29.95
N SER A 39 -18.48 -15.89 -29.62
CA SER A 39 -17.88 -14.90 -30.52
C SER A 39 -16.37 -14.73 -30.34
N GLY A 40 -15.72 -15.55 -29.52
CA GLY A 40 -14.27 -15.55 -29.33
C GLY A 40 -13.83 -15.47 -27.86
N THR A 41 -12.53 -15.29 -27.67
CA THR A 41 -11.89 -15.18 -26.35
C THR A 41 -11.54 -13.74 -26.04
N TYR A 42 -11.91 -13.28 -24.84
CA TYR A 42 -11.48 -11.98 -24.31
C TYR A 42 -10.76 -12.18 -22.98
N GLY A 43 -9.68 -11.44 -22.79
CA GLY A 43 -8.91 -11.40 -21.56
C GLY A 43 -9.02 -10.03 -20.92
N GLY A 44 -9.11 -9.98 -19.60
CA GLY A 44 -9.00 -8.74 -18.82
C GLY A 44 -7.96 -8.93 -17.72
N VAL A 45 -7.12 -7.92 -17.50
CA VAL A 45 -6.09 -7.97 -16.46
C VAL A 45 -6.17 -6.67 -15.66
N GLY A 46 -6.17 -6.80 -14.34
CA GLY A 46 -6.15 -5.68 -13.43
C GLY A 46 -5.23 -5.90 -12.23
N VAL A 47 -4.73 -4.79 -11.73
CA VAL A 47 -3.89 -4.72 -10.54
C VAL A 47 -4.52 -3.75 -9.56
N GLY A 48 -4.52 -4.14 -8.30
CA GLY A 48 -5.03 -3.35 -7.20
C GLY A 48 -4.03 -3.29 -6.06
N LEU A 49 -4.10 -2.20 -5.31
CA LEU A 49 -3.33 -1.99 -4.09
C LEU A 49 -4.32 -1.76 -2.96
N ARG A 50 -4.16 -2.50 -1.87
CA ARG A 50 -4.94 -2.30 -0.64
C ARG A 50 -4.03 -1.94 0.52
N ARG A 51 -4.38 -0.86 1.22
CA ARG A 51 -3.78 -0.43 2.48
C ARG A 51 -4.90 -0.13 3.48
N GLY A 52 -5.14 -1.05 4.42
CA GLY A 52 -6.26 -0.95 5.35
C GLY A 52 -7.61 -0.85 4.63
N GLY A 53 -8.39 0.20 4.93
CA GLY A 53 -9.69 0.47 4.31
C GLY A 53 -9.66 1.20 2.96
N LEU A 54 -8.48 1.60 2.47
CA LEU A 54 -8.31 2.29 1.19
C LEU A 54 -7.77 1.31 0.13
N GLY A 55 -8.44 1.26 -1.02
CA GLY A 55 -8.06 0.41 -2.15
C GLY A 55 -8.11 1.18 -3.47
N VAL A 56 -7.08 0.99 -4.30
CA VAL A 56 -7.02 1.53 -5.67
C VAL A 56 -6.94 0.35 -6.63
N TYR A 57 -7.72 0.39 -7.71
CA TYR A 57 -7.76 -0.67 -8.72
C TYR A 57 -7.63 -0.07 -10.12
N LEU A 58 -6.74 -0.62 -10.93
CA LEU A 58 -6.59 -0.32 -12.36
C LEU A 58 -6.77 -1.61 -13.17
N GLY A 59 -7.58 -1.57 -14.22
CA GLY A 59 -7.81 -2.71 -15.10
C GLY A 59 -7.95 -2.31 -16.57
N LEU A 60 -7.63 -3.26 -17.45
CA LEU A 60 -7.82 -3.26 -18.90
C LEU A 60 -8.84 -4.31 -19.31
#